data_AF-A0A0A6Z755-F1
#
_entry.id   AF-A0A0A6Z755-F1
#
_cell.length_a   1.000
_cell.length_b   1.000
_cell.length_c   1.000
_cell.angle_alpha   90.00
_cell.angle_beta   90.00
_cell.angle_gamma   90.00
#
_symmetry.space_group_name_H-M   'P 1'
#
loop_
_entity.id
_entity.type
_entity.pdbx_description
1 polymer ?
#
loop_
_entity_poly.entity_id
_entity_poly.type
_entity_poly.pdbx_seq_one_letter_code
_entity_poly.pdbx_strand_id
1 'polypeptide(L)' 'MTNPNLPSIFVPLAGLFFPAITMAFLYFYVQKDEIL' A
#
# COMPACT_ATOMS: atom_id res chain seq x y z
N MET A 1 -29.63 -0.05 4.20
CA MET A 1 -28.95 -0.92 3.23
C MET A 1 -27.52 -0.40 3.09
N THR A 2 -26.51 -1.25 3.29
CA THR A 2 -25.10 -0.91 3.10
C THR A 2 -24.84 -0.55 1.64
N ASN A 3 -24.05 0.49 1.38
CA ASN A 3 -23.73 0.89 0.01
C ASN A 3 -22.84 -0.18 -0.64
N PRO A 4 -23.32 -0.92 -1.66
CA PRO A 4 -22.57 -2.04 -2.25
C PRO A 4 -21.31 -1.60 -3.02
N ASN A 5 -21.09 -0.28 -3.18
CA ASN A 5 -19.93 0.26 -3.88
C ASN A 5 -18.69 0.44 -2.98
N LEU A 6 -18.84 0.35 -1.65
CA LEU A 6 -17.71 0.48 -0.72
C LEU A 6 -16.63 -0.59 -0.96
N PRO A 7 -16.96 -1.91 -1.09
CA PRO A 7 -15.96 -2.93 -1.34
C PRO A 7 -15.18 -2.67 -2.65
N SER A 8 -15.85 -2.18 -3.68
CA SER A 8 -15.23 -1.90 -4.99
C SER A 8 -14.10 -0.87 -4.90
N ILE A 9 -14.14 0.03 -3.91
CA ILE A 9 -13.11 1.06 -3.69
C ILE A 9 -12.05 0.56 -2.70
N PHE A 10 -12.47 -0.07 -1.59
CA PHE A 10 -11.55 -0.51 -0.54
C PHE A 10 -10.72 -1.75 -0.93
N VAL A 11 -11.26 -2.66 -1.74
CA VAL A 11 -10.55 -3.85 -2.19
C VAL A 11 -9.31 -3.50 -3.03
N PRO A 12 -9.39 -2.68 -4.10
CA PRO A 12 -8.20 -2.29 -4.84
C PRO A 12 -7.28 -1.36 -4.03
N LEU A 13 -7.84 -0.51 -3.16
CA LEU A 13 -7.01 0.36 -2.32
C LEU A 13 -6.15 -0.48 -1.36
N ALA A 14 -6.75 -1.46 -0.66
CA ALA A 14 -6.04 -2.34 0.27
C ALA A 14 -5.18 -3.40 -0.42
N GLY A 15 -5.60 -3.91 -1.58
CA GLY A 15 -4.92 -5.01 -2.28
C GLY A 15 -3.87 -4.57 -3.29
N LEU A 16 -3.92 -3.34 -3.79
CA LEU A 16 -2.99 -2.83 -4.82
C LEU A 16 -2.29 -1.55 -4.36
N PHE A 17 -3.04 -0.52 -3.98
CA PHE A 17 -2.46 0.81 -3.71
C PHE A 17 -1.59 0.83 -2.45
N PHE A 18 -2.13 0.35 -1.32
CA PHE A 18 -1.36 0.24 -0.08
C PHE A 18 -0.12 -0.63 -0.24
N PRO A 19 -0.20 -1.86 -0.80
CA PRO A 19 0.97 -2.70 -1.05
C PRO A 19 2.00 -2.04 -1.95
N ALA A 20 1.59 -1.39 -3.06
CA ALA A 20 2.52 -0.72 -3.96
C ALA A 20 3.29 0.41 -3.25
N ILE A 21 2.59 1.23 -2.46
CA ILE A 21 3.22 2.29 -1.68
C ILE A 21 4.15 1.72 -0.61
N THR A 22 3.69 0.72 0.15
CA THR A 22 4.50 0.08 1.19
C THR A 22 5.77 -0.52 0.59
N MET A 23 5.70 -1.21 -0.54
CA MET A 23 6.87 -1.77 -1.21
C MET A 23 7.83 -0.69 -1.69
N ALA A 24 7.33 0.41 -2.27
CA ALA A 24 8.17 1.53 -2.68
C ALA A 24 8.86 2.20 -1.48
N PHE A 25 8.11 2.43 -0.40
CA PHE A 25 8.67 2.99 0.85
C PHE A 25 9.70 2.06 1.49
N LEU A 26 9.41 0.76 1.55
CA LEU A 26 10.34 -0.24 2.08
C LEU A 26 11.60 -0.33 1.23
N TYR A 27 11.47 -0.26 -0.11
CA TYR A 27 12.62 -0.21 -1.01
C TYR A 27 13.52 1.00 -0.69
N PHE A 28 12.95 2.19 -0.54
CA PHE A 28 13.72 3.36 -0.13
C PHE A 28 14.25 3.28 1.30
N TYR A 29 13.54 2.62 2.23
CA TYR A 29 13.97 2.45 3.61
C TYR A 29 15.17 1.49 3.71
N VAL A 30 15.13 0.36 2.99
CA VAL A 30 16.22 -0.63 2.99
C VAL A 30 17.43 -0.11 2.21
N GLN A 31 17.23 0.67 1.14
CA GLN A 31 18.32 1.35 0.43
C GLN A 31 18.89 2.55 1.17
N LYS A 32 18.24 3.02 2.24
CA LYS A 32 18.92 3.90 3.18
C LYS A 32 19.92 3.00 3.90
N ASP A 33 21.08 2.80 3.27
CA ASP A 33 22.23 2.21 3.92
C ASP A 33 22.45 3.04 5.19
N GLU A 34 21.97 2.55 6.33
CA GLU A 34 22.71 2.68 7.57
C GLU A 34 23.99 1.86 7.37
N ILE A 35 24.88 2.34 6.49
CA ILE A 35 26.31 2.20 6.65
C ILE A 35 26.65 2.98 7.92
N LEU A 36 26.36 2.36 9.07
CA LEU A 36 27.11 2.64 10.28
C LEU A 36 28.57 2.24 10.06
#